data_AF-A0A9R0YGK7-F1
#
_entry.id   AF-A0A9R0YGK7-F1
#
_cell.length_a   1.000
_cell.length_b   1.000
_cell.length_c   1.000
_cell.angle_alpha   90.00
_cell.angle_beta   90.00
_cell.angle_gamma   90.00
#
_symmetry.space_group_name_H-M   'P 1'
#
loop_
_entity.id
_entity.type
_entity.pdbx_description
1 polymer ?
#
loop_
_entity_poly.entity_id
_entity_poly.type
_entity_poly.pdbx_seq_one_letter_code
_entity_poly.pdbx_strand_id
1 'polypeptide(L)'
;MFIMHQHALVVRLRTNIDHVDHIENFSRPDGAREGSIAYAAWKYTSSSTDSSPIDEERVSWLALAWDRQVQVAKLVKSKMIRHKDWKLDSAAVGVAWLNDQMLAVLNLKGQLCLFSKDGSELRRTIFILDGFVFDDSILYHTHFSNRFGNPERHFNNSVAVRGATVYILGPSFLTVSRLLPWKERIEALKMAGDWMGALDMAMKLYDGHTQGVVDLPRTVDSIRGAIMPYLVELLLSYIGYVFEYISIALSNHTGKGGATDGLIDADRSLLTQREEQYARVGGVAVEFCVHIGRNDILFDTVFSKFVAAQSGGIFLEVLEPYILKDMLGSLPPEIMQALVEHYSGKGWLQRVEQCILHMDISSLDFNQVVRLCREHGLYGALIYLFNQGLNDFRTPLEELLSVIQNATRKDATSTWSTECLFI
;
A
#
# COMPACT_ATOMS: atom_id res chain seq x y z
N MET A 1 56.07 -5.48 0.54
CA MET A 1 55.02 -6.43 0.12
C MET A 1 54.40 -6.98 1.39
N PHE A 2 53.20 -6.49 1.78
CA PHE A 2 52.57 -6.87 3.05
C PHE A 2 51.79 -8.18 2.85
N ILE A 3 52.28 -9.29 3.38
CA ILE A 3 51.54 -10.56 3.41
C ILE A 3 50.55 -10.48 4.58
N MET A 4 49.27 -10.27 4.29
CA MET A 4 48.27 -9.92 5.31
C MET A 4 47.54 -11.15 5.87
N HIS A 5 47.61 -11.35 7.18
CA HIS A 5 46.53 -12.02 7.94
C HIS A 5 45.44 -10.96 8.17
N GLN A 6 44.33 -11.06 7.46
CA GLN A 6 43.31 -10.00 7.42
C GLN A 6 42.36 -10.14 8.61
N HIS A 7 42.55 -9.25 9.58
CA HIS A 7 41.72 -9.09 10.77
C HIS A 7 41.08 -7.71 10.73
N ALA A 8 39.79 -7.59 11.09
CA ALA A 8 39.19 -6.29 11.39
C ALA A 8 39.27 -6.07 12.90
N LEU A 9 39.91 -4.98 13.30
CA LEU A 9 40.10 -4.60 14.69
C LEU A 9 39.09 -3.51 15.06
N VAL A 10 38.31 -3.75 16.09
CA VAL A 10 37.42 -2.76 16.69
C VAL A 10 38.08 -2.21 17.93
N VAL A 11 38.28 -0.90 17.97
CA VAL A 11 38.96 -0.22 19.09
C VAL A 11 38.05 0.84 19.67
N ARG A 12 37.80 0.78 20.99
CA ARG A 12 37.18 1.88 21.74
C ARG A 12 38.27 2.75 22.37
N LEU A 13 38.43 3.97 21.87
CA LEU A 13 39.35 4.98 22.42
C LEU A 13 38.59 5.89 23.39
N ARG A 14 39.11 6.11 24.60
CA ARG A 14 38.72 7.25 25.43
C ARG A 14 39.65 8.41 25.12
N THR A 15 39.12 9.54 24.69
CA THR A 15 39.93 10.71 24.30
C THR A 15 40.60 11.42 25.47
N ASN A 16 40.20 11.14 26.72
CA ASN A 16 40.70 11.84 27.91
C ASN A 16 41.83 11.10 28.65
N ILE A 17 42.08 9.84 28.30
CA ILE A 17 43.12 9.02 28.92
C ILE A 17 43.58 8.13 27.77
N ASP A 18 44.84 8.19 27.34
CA ASP A 18 45.42 7.40 26.24
C ASP A 18 45.40 5.88 26.55
N HIS A 19 44.20 5.34 26.77
CA HIS A 19 43.91 3.98 27.17
C HIS A 19 42.81 3.43 26.26
N VAL A 20 43.11 2.24 25.74
CA VAL A 20 42.20 1.45 24.92
C VAL A 20 41.31 0.65 25.86
N ASP A 21 40.03 0.98 25.88
CA ASP A 21 39.04 0.33 26.76
C ASP A 21 38.68 -1.09 26.28
N HIS A 22 38.68 -1.30 24.96
CA HIS A 22 38.20 -2.54 24.35
C HIS A 22 38.83 -2.75 22.98
N ILE A 23 39.34 -3.96 22.75
CA ILE A 23 39.84 -4.44 21.46
C ILE A 23 39.08 -5.72 21.14
N GLU A 24 38.33 -5.73 20.05
CA GLU A 24 37.74 -6.94 19.51
C GLU A 24 38.27 -7.24 18.11
N ASN A 25 38.62 -8.50 17.88
CA ASN A 25 39.19 -8.96 16.62
C ASN A 25 38.17 -9.81 15.88
N PHE A 26 37.79 -9.35 14.68
CA PHE A 26 37.00 -10.12 13.73
C PHE A 26 37.95 -10.77 12.72
N SER A 27 37.98 -12.09 12.72
CA SER A 27 38.68 -12.88 11.70
C SER A 27 37.84 -12.99 10.43
N ARG A 28 38.52 -13.16 9.29
CA ARG A 28 37.88 -13.47 8.02
C ARG A 28 36.89 -14.66 8.18
N PRO A 29 35.64 -14.56 7.70
CA PRO A 29 34.65 -15.62 7.79
C PRO A 29 35.03 -16.86 6.97
N ASP A 30 34.54 -18.04 7.38
CA ASP A 30 34.70 -19.28 6.63
C ASP A 30 33.98 -19.18 5.28
N GLY A 31 34.73 -19.48 4.20
CA GLY A 31 34.24 -19.39 2.82
C GLY A 31 34.41 -18.04 2.13
N ALA A 32 35.00 -17.02 2.79
CA ALA A 32 35.46 -15.80 2.12
C ALA A 32 36.78 -16.05 1.38
N ARG A 33 36.91 -15.50 0.17
CA ARG A 33 38.11 -15.63 -0.68
C ARG A 33 39.40 -15.22 0.04
N GLU A 34 40.48 -15.96 -0.20
CA GLU A 34 41.79 -15.58 0.30
C GLU A 34 42.28 -14.26 -0.33
N GLY A 35 42.67 -13.30 0.51
CA GLY A 35 43.05 -11.93 0.10
C GLY A 35 41.92 -10.89 0.21
N SER A 36 40.69 -11.27 0.55
CA SER A 36 39.56 -10.35 0.71
C SER A 36 39.71 -9.42 1.93
N ILE A 37 39.78 -8.11 1.71
CA ILE A 37 39.76 -7.11 2.78
C ILE A 37 38.31 -6.84 3.23
N ALA A 38 38.11 -6.63 4.52
CA ALA A 38 36.82 -6.22 5.07
C ALA A 38 36.51 -4.77 4.70
N TYR A 39 35.29 -4.54 4.24
CA TYR A 39 34.67 -3.22 4.26
C TYR A 39 33.92 -3.07 5.57
N ALA A 40 34.09 -1.93 6.25
CA ALA A 40 33.48 -1.69 7.56
C ALA A 40 32.62 -0.42 7.53
N ALA A 41 31.43 -0.49 8.12
CA ALA A 41 30.56 0.65 8.33
C ALA A 41 30.10 0.73 9.78
N TRP A 42 30.24 1.91 10.36
CA TRP A 42 29.84 2.21 11.73
C TRP A 42 28.65 3.15 11.75
N LYS A 43 27.67 2.87 12.59
CA LYS A 43 26.55 3.79 12.87
C LYS A 43 26.33 3.90 14.36
N TYR A 44 26.44 5.11 14.87
CA TYR A 44 26.02 5.44 16.22
C TYR A 44 24.54 5.82 16.22
N THR A 45 23.75 5.19 17.08
CA THR A 45 22.34 5.51 17.26
C THR A 45 22.16 6.06 18.67
N SER A 46 21.97 7.37 18.79
CA SER A 46 21.40 7.98 19.99
C SER A 46 19.88 7.94 19.86
N SER A 47 19.18 7.47 20.89
CA SER A 47 17.74 7.73 21.00
C SER A 47 17.52 9.24 21.18
N SER A 48 17.26 9.94 20.08
CA SER A 48 16.56 11.22 20.09
C SER A 48 15.06 10.91 19.89
N THR A 49 14.08 11.36 20.67
CA THR A 49 13.97 12.23 21.86
C THR A 49 12.56 12.01 22.45
N ASP A 50 12.34 12.50 23.67
CA ASP A 50 11.05 12.77 24.32
C ASP A 50 10.23 11.60 24.93
N SER A 51 10.16 11.65 26.26
CA SER A 51 9.27 10.89 27.17
C SER A 51 9.64 9.45 27.56
N SER A 52 10.83 9.27 28.15
CA SER A 52 10.96 8.48 29.39
C SER A 52 12.37 8.64 29.99
N PRO A 53 12.52 8.90 31.30
CA PRO A 53 13.78 8.65 31.98
C PRO A 53 13.82 7.18 32.42
N ILE A 54 15.03 6.59 32.40
CA ILE A 54 15.44 5.27 32.91
C ILE A 54 15.82 4.29 31.77
N ASP A 55 17.13 4.26 31.46
CA ASP A 55 17.88 3.11 30.93
C ASP A 55 17.59 2.56 29.51
N GLU A 56 17.31 3.41 28.51
CA GLU A 56 17.44 2.97 27.11
C GLU A 56 18.91 2.97 26.65
N GLU A 57 19.51 1.78 26.58
CA GLU A 57 20.93 1.55 26.28
C GLU A 57 21.35 2.11 24.93
N ARG A 58 22.41 2.95 24.92
CA ARG A 58 23.08 3.42 23.69
C ARG A 58 23.67 2.24 22.92
N VAL A 59 23.18 1.99 21.71
CA VAL A 59 23.70 0.92 20.83
C VAL A 59 24.50 1.54 19.69
N SER A 60 25.67 0.95 19.38
CA SER A 60 26.41 1.25 18.15
C SER A 60 26.43 0.02 17.26
N TRP A 61 26.17 0.22 15.97
CA TRP A 61 26.12 -0.86 15.00
C TRP A 61 27.38 -0.86 14.13
N LEU A 62 27.91 -2.06 13.92
CA LEU A 62 29.01 -2.35 13.02
C LEU A 62 28.50 -3.31 11.95
N ALA A 63 28.73 -2.97 10.69
CA ALA A 63 28.60 -3.91 9.58
C ALA A 63 29.99 -4.17 9.00
N LEU A 64 30.30 -5.44 8.78
CA LEU A 64 31.51 -5.92 8.12
C LEU A 64 31.09 -6.72 6.89
N ALA A 65 31.59 -6.34 5.72
CA ALA A 65 31.40 -7.08 4.50
C ALA A 65 32.75 -7.64 4.02
N TRP A 66 32.85 -8.96 3.95
CA TRP A 66 34.04 -9.71 3.54
C TRP A 66 33.70 -10.60 2.37
N ASP A 67 34.24 -10.28 1.19
CA ASP A 67 33.92 -11.03 -0.02
C ASP A 67 32.39 -11.19 -0.14
N ARG A 68 31.84 -12.41 -0.07
CA ARG A 68 30.40 -12.66 -0.16
C ARG A 68 29.69 -12.72 1.18
N GLN A 69 30.33 -12.43 2.29
CA GLN A 69 29.77 -12.56 3.63
C GLN A 69 29.56 -11.19 4.25
N VAL A 70 28.37 -10.93 4.79
CA VAL A 70 28.07 -9.72 5.56
C VAL A 70 27.76 -10.12 6.99
N GLN A 71 28.33 -9.40 7.95
CA GLN A 71 28.13 -9.58 9.37
C GLN A 71 27.74 -8.25 9.99
N VAL A 72 26.66 -8.25 10.76
CA VAL A 72 26.23 -7.13 11.59
C VAL A 72 26.45 -7.49 13.05
N ALA A 73 27.09 -6.59 13.78
CA ALA A 73 27.32 -6.70 15.21
C ALA A 73 26.88 -5.41 15.91
N LYS A 74 26.48 -5.53 17.17
CA LYS A 74 26.14 -4.41 18.04
C LYS A 74 27.13 -4.30 19.18
N LEU A 75 27.57 -3.08 19.48
CA LEU A 75 28.36 -2.75 20.66
C LEU A 75 27.41 -2.37 21.79
N VAL A 76 27.38 -3.16 22.86
CA VAL A 76 26.60 -2.89 24.08
C VAL A 76 27.51 -3.02 25.28
N LYS A 77 27.55 -2.00 26.16
CA LYS A 77 28.37 -2.00 27.39
C LYS A 77 29.85 -2.42 27.16
N SER A 78 30.47 -1.91 26.10
CA SER A 78 31.86 -2.25 25.70
C SER A 78 32.09 -3.72 25.33
N LYS A 79 31.07 -4.45 24.90
CA LYS A 79 31.19 -5.80 24.33
C LYS A 79 30.54 -5.83 22.96
N MET A 80 31.21 -6.32 21.92
CA MET A 80 30.50 -6.58 20.67
C MET A 80 29.74 -7.90 20.77
N ILE A 81 28.54 -7.88 20.21
CA ILE A 81 27.65 -9.02 20.11
C ILE A 81 27.29 -9.16 18.64
N ARG A 82 27.60 -10.32 18.04
CA ARG A 82 27.17 -10.63 16.68
C ARG A 82 25.64 -10.67 16.66
N HIS A 83 25.04 -9.90 15.76
CA HIS A 83 23.59 -9.80 15.61
C HIS A 83 23.09 -10.70 14.49
N LYS A 84 23.70 -10.60 13.31
CA LYS A 84 23.29 -11.36 12.13
C LYS A 84 24.42 -11.52 11.13
N ASP A 85 24.44 -12.64 10.43
CA ASP A 85 25.27 -12.86 9.25
C ASP A 85 24.44 -13.39 8.08
N TRP A 86 24.86 -13.05 6.86
CA TRP A 86 24.23 -13.54 5.63
C TRP A 86 25.21 -13.52 4.46
N LYS A 87 24.84 -14.25 3.40
CA LYS A 87 25.65 -14.43 2.19
C LYS A 87 25.07 -13.65 1.01
N LEU A 88 25.95 -12.95 0.30
CA LEU A 88 25.68 -12.24 -0.93
C LEU A 88 25.82 -13.14 -2.16
N ASP A 89 25.17 -12.74 -3.25
CA ASP A 89 25.28 -13.39 -4.55
C ASP A 89 26.60 -13.07 -5.28
N SER A 90 27.24 -11.96 -4.94
CA SER A 90 28.52 -11.48 -5.46
C SER A 90 29.36 -10.84 -4.35
N ALA A 91 30.67 -10.69 -4.57
CA ALA A 91 31.57 -10.11 -3.58
C ALA A 91 31.23 -8.64 -3.33
N ALA A 92 31.24 -8.24 -2.06
CA ALA A 92 31.06 -6.87 -1.62
C ALA A 92 32.25 -6.01 -2.01
N VAL A 93 31.93 -4.78 -2.37
CA VAL A 93 32.83 -3.72 -2.84
C VAL A 93 32.76 -2.52 -1.90
N GLY A 94 31.66 -2.37 -1.19
CA GLY A 94 31.50 -1.35 -0.16
C GLY A 94 30.29 -1.66 0.70
N VAL A 95 30.31 -1.18 1.93
CA VAL A 95 29.20 -1.28 2.87
C VAL A 95 29.03 0.06 3.57
N ALA A 96 27.80 0.52 3.74
CA ALA A 96 27.49 1.77 4.42
C ALA A 96 26.09 1.74 5.03
N TRP A 97 25.93 2.33 6.21
CA TRP A 97 24.62 2.52 6.84
C TRP A 97 23.91 3.74 6.26
N LEU A 98 22.71 3.56 5.71
CA LEU A 98 21.85 4.69 5.32
C LEU A 98 21.21 5.32 6.57
N ASN A 99 20.64 4.47 7.43
CA ASN A 99 20.10 4.85 8.72
C ASN A 99 20.36 3.73 9.74
N ASP A 100 19.65 3.76 10.86
CA ASP A 100 19.72 2.77 11.94
C ASP A 100 19.10 1.41 11.60
N GLN A 101 18.31 1.31 10.52
CA GLN A 101 17.62 0.08 10.10
C GLN A 101 18.14 -0.50 8.79
N MET A 102 18.79 0.32 7.95
CA MET A 102 19.10 -0.02 6.56
C MET A 102 20.59 0.08 6.25
N LEU A 103 21.09 -0.99 5.62
CA LEU A 103 22.45 -1.16 5.19
C LEU A 103 22.50 -1.20 3.65
N ALA A 104 23.30 -0.33 3.05
CA ALA A 104 23.63 -0.38 1.64
C ALA A 104 24.91 -1.22 1.45
N VAL A 105 24.85 -2.18 0.53
CA VAL A 105 25.97 -3.03 0.13
C VAL A 105 26.14 -2.93 -1.38
N LEU A 106 27.32 -2.53 -1.82
CA LEU A 106 27.69 -2.52 -3.22
C LEU A 106 28.42 -3.82 -3.56
N ASN A 107 28.15 -4.43 -4.71
CA ASN A 107 28.81 -5.68 -5.11
C ASN A 107 29.57 -5.59 -6.44
N LEU A 108 30.40 -6.61 -6.73
CA LEU A 108 31.20 -6.71 -7.95
C LEU A 108 30.39 -6.90 -9.25
N LYS A 109 29.08 -7.10 -9.15
CA LYS A 109 28.18 -7.11 -10.33
C LYS A 109 27.63 -5.71 -10.64
N GLY A 110 28.07 -4.69 -9.92
CA GLY A 110 27.54 -3.33 -10.02
C GLY A 110 26.08 -3.23 -9.57
N GLN A 111 25.73 -4.01 -8.55
CA GLN A 111 24.43 -3.92 -7.89
C GLN A 111 24.59 -3.20 -6.55
N LEU A 112 23.68 -2.26 -6.31
CA LEU A 112 23.44 -1.65 -5.02
C LEU A 112 22.30 -2.41 -4.34
N CYS A 113 22.64 -3.18 -3.32
CA CYS A 113 21.71 -3.97 -2.52
C CYS A 113 21.42 -3.26 -1.20
N LEU A 114 20.15 -3.09 -0.89
CA LEU A 114 19.66 -2.53 0.36
C LEU A 114 19.18 -3.67 1.25
N PHE A 115 19.73 -3.78 2.44
CA PHE A 115 19.38 -4.80 3.43
C PHE A 115 18.81 -4.17 4.69
N SER A 116 17.88 -4.87 5.34
CA SER A 116 17.56 -4.62 6.74
C SER A 116 18.75 -5.03 7.62
N LYS A 117 18.86 -4.44 8.81
CA LYS A 117 19.80 -4.88 9.87
C LYS A 117 19.73 -6.38 10.17
N ASP A 118 18.58 -7.02 9.89
CA ASP A 118 18.32 -8.44 10.11
C ASP A 118 18.67 -9.35 8.90
N GLY A 119 19.27 -8.77 7.86
CA GLY A 119 19.76 -9.50 6.69
C GLY A 119 18.74 -9.73 5.57
N SER A 120 17.49 -9.28 5.74
CA SER A 120 16.49 -9.33 4.67
C SER A 120 16.84 -8.34 3.55
N GLU A 121 16.89 -8.82 2.30
CA GLU A 121 17.07 -7.96 1.13
C GLU A 121 15.80 -7.16 0.88
N LEU A 122 15.90 -5.83 1.00
CA LEU A 122 14.79 -4.90 0.83
C LEU A 122 14.67 -4.45 -0.63
N ARG A 123 15.82 -4.23 -1.27
CA ARG A 123 15.87 -3.77 -2.66
C ARG A 123 17.20 -4.09 -3.29
N ARG A 124 17.19 -4.28 -4.61
CA ARG A 124 18.37 -4.38 -5.44
C ARG A 124 18.19 -3.50 -6.67
N THR A 125 19.22 -2.72 -6.98
CA THR A 125 19.26 -1.87 -8.16
C THR A 125 20.60 -2.05 -8.85
N ILE A 126 20.60 -2.12 -10.18
CA ILE A 126 21.83 -2.08 -10.99
C ILE A 126 22.14 -0.60 -11.26
N PHE A 127 23.37 -0.17 -10.99
CA PHE A 127 23.80 1.22 -11.24
C PHE A 127 24.81 1.34 -12.38
N ILE A 128 25.21 0.22 -12.99
CA ILE A 128 26.00 0.23 -14.21
C ILE A 128 25.13 0.82 -15.32
N LEU A 129 25.63 1.88 -15.98
CA LEU A 129 24.96 2.44 -17.16
C LEU A 129 25.16 1.50 -18.36
N ASP A 130 24.11 1.36 -19.19
CA ASP A 130 24.17 0.59 -20.42
C ASP A 130 25.38 1.00 -21.28
N GLY A 131 26.22 0.01 -21.62
CA GLY A 131 27.42 0.20 -22.44
C GLY A 131 28.76 0.28 -21.68
N PHE A 132 28.77 0.41 -20.35
CA PHE A 132 30.01 0.39 -19.56
C PHE A 132 30.36 -1.02 -19.05
N VAL A 133 31.64 -1.39 -19.15
CA VAL A 133 32.20 -2.58 -18.49
C VAL A 133 32.35 -2.27 -16.99
N PHE A 134 32.13 -3.25 -16.10
CA PHE A 134 32.23 -3.07 -14.65
C PHE A 134 33.57 -2.44 -14.20
N ASP A 135 34.66 -2.68 -14.92
CA ASP A 135 35.99 -2.12 -14.64
C ASP A 135 36.04 -0.58 -14.71
N ASP A 136 35.10 0.04 -15.41
CA ASP A 136 34.95 1.51 -15.49
C ASP A 136 33.85 2.04 -14.58
N SER A 137 33.21 1.19 -13.77
CA SER A 137 32.03 1.58 -12.99
C SER A 137 32.34 2.04 -11.56
N ILE A 138 33.44 1.58 -10.97
CA ILE A 138 33.84 1.92 -9.60
C ILE A 138 35.36 2.11 -9.57
N LEU A 139 35.81 3.19 -8.97
CA LEU A 139 37.22 3.45 -8.73
C LEU A 139 37.81 2.38 -7.80
N TYR A 140 38.99 1.87 -8.11
CA TYR A 140 39.73 0.95 -7.25
C TYR A 140 41.23 1.23 -7.28
N HIS A 141 41.93 0.70 -6.29
CA HIS A 141 43.38 0.69 -6.24
C HIS A 141 43.91 -0.73 -5.96
N THR A 142 45.18 -0.97 -6.28
CA THR A 142 45.83 -2.30 -6.18
C THR A 142 47.05 -2.30 -5.27
N HIS A 143 47.05 -1.42 -4.27
CA HIS A 143 48.19 -1.23 -3.35
C HIS A 143 48.50 -2.45 -2.48
N PHE A 144 47.55 -3.39 -2.36
CA PHE A 144 47.70 -4.59 -1.55
C PHE A 144 47.79 -5.84 -2.43
N SER A 145 48.51 -6.84 -1.93
CA SER A 145 48.69 -8.12 -2.60
C SER A 145 48.22 -9.24 -1.70
N ASN A 146 47.73 -10.32 -2.29
CA ASN A 146 47.38 -11.52 -1.54
C ASN A 146 48.63 -12.30 -1.09
N ARG A 147 48.41 -13.41 -0.38
CA ARG A 147 49.48 -14.29 0.13
C ARG A 147 50.42 -14.81 -0.96
N PHE A 148 49.94 -14.90 -2.21
CA PHE A 148 50.70 -15.34 -3.37
C PHE A 148 51.41 -14.20 -4.11
N GLY A 149 51.30 -12.95 -3.62
CA GLY A 149 51.93 -11.78 -4.23
C GLY A 149 51.14 -11.15 -5.38
N ASN A 150 49.95 -11.67 -5.71
CA ASN A 150 49.12 -11.09 -6.77
C ASN A 150 48.44 -9.81 -6.29
N PRO A 151 48.39 -8.74 -7.09
CA PRO A 151 47.69 -7.51 -6.73
C PRO A 151 46.19 -7.76 -6.60
N GLU A 152 45.58 -7.22 -5.56
CA GLU A 152 44.16 -7.34 -5.27
C GLU A 152 43.44 -6.01 -5.51
N ARG A 153 42.23 -6.06 -6.09
CA ARG A 153 41.42 -4.86 -6.33
C ARG A 153 40.72 -4.44 -5.04
N HIS A 154 40.91 -3.19 -4.64
CA HIS A 154 40.30 -2.61 -3.44
C HIS A 154 39.57 -1.32 -3.74
N PHE A 155 38.37 -1.19 -3.18
CA PHE A 155 37.43 -0.12 -3.51
C PHE A 155 37.13 0.77 -2.29
N ASN A 156 38.04 0.77 -1.30
CA ASN A 156 37.90 1.62 -0.13
C ASN A 156 37.87 3.09 -0.55
N ASN A 157 37.00 3.87 0.09
CA ASN A 157 36.73 5.28 -0.21
C ASN A 157 36.05 5.54 -1.57
N SER A 158 35.67 4.51 -2.33
CA SER A 158 34.92 4.67 -3.58
C SER A 158 33.40 4.73 -3.37
N VAL A 159 32.93 4.39 -2.17
CA VAL A 159 31.51 4.48 -1.77
C VAL A 159 31.38 5.33 -0.53
N ALA A 160 30.52 6.35 -0.59
CA ALA A 160 30.20 7.21 0.55
C ALA A 160 28.69 7.41 0.65
N VAL A 161 28.20 7.72 1.85
CA VAL A 161 26.78 7.94 2.11
C VAL A 161 26.59 9.28 2.84
N ARG A 162 25.57 10.03 2.43
CA ARG A 162 25.08 11.20 3.16
C ARG A 162 23.56 11.14 3.24
N GLY A 163 23.02 10.94 4.45
CA GLY A 163 21.59 10.72 4.65
C GLY A 163 21.13 9.46 3.90
N ALA A 164 20.10 9.61 3.07
CA ALA A 164 19.56 8.54 2.23
C ALA A 164 20.21 8.43 0.83
N THR A 165 21.30 9.17 0.59
CA THR A 165 22.00 9.22 -0.70
C THR A 165 23.33 8.48 -0.64
N VAL A 166 23.53 7.57 -1.58
CA VAL A 166 24.77 6.85 -1.85
C VAL A 166 25.50 7.51 -3.01
N TYR A 167 26.79 7.77 -2.81
CA TYR A 167 27.71 8.28 -3.81
C TYR A 167 28.69 7.17 -4.16
N ILE A 168 28.79 6.85 -5.45
CA ILE A 168 29.68 5.83 -5.98
C ILE A 168 30.63 6.53 -6.94
N LEU A 169 31.90 6.56 -6.58
CA LEU A 169 32.95 7.17 -7.37
C LEU A 169 33.42 6.18 -8.43
N GLY A 170 33.18 6.50 -9.70
CA GLY A 170 33.80 5.85 -10.85
C GLY A 170 35.08 6.58 -11.28
N PRO A 171 35.86 6.02 -12.22
CA PRO A 171 37.05 6.67 -12.77
C PRO A 171 36.75 7.98 -13.49
N SER A 172 35.61 8.06 -14.20
CA SER A 172 35.25 9.20 -15.06
C SER A 172 33.95 9.89 -14.67
N PHE A 173 33.17 9.31 -13.76
CA PHE A 173 31.85 9.81 -13.38
C PHE A 173 31.58 9.55 -11.89
N LEU A 174 30.66 10.34 -11.34
CA LEU A 174 30.13 10.15 -10.00
C LEU A 174 28.67 9.69 -10.13
N THR A 175 28.39 8.45 -9.71
CA THR A 175 27.02 7.95 -9.67
C THR A 175 26.40 8.29 -8.33
N VAL A 176 25.23 8.93 -8.38
CA VAL A 176 24.46 9.31 -7.20
C VAL A 176 23.17 8.50 -7.18
N SER A 177 22.97 7.72 -6.12
CA SER A 177 21.75 6.94 -5.90
C SER A 177 21.06 7.41 -4.63
N ARG A 178 19.83 7.91 -4.74
CA ARG A 178 19.04 8.39 -3.60
C ARG A 178 17.89 7.43 -3.35
N LEU A 179 17.76 6.99 -2.10
CA LEU A 179 16.55 6.31 -1.65
C LEU A 179 15.46 7.37 -1.45
N LEU A 180 14.41 7.30 -2.27
CA LEU A 180 13.31 8.25 -2.20
C LEU A 180 12.54 8.12 -0.87
N PRO A 181 12.21 9.24 -0.21
CA PRO A 181 11.21 9.29 0.85
C PRO A 181 9.89 8.67 0.41
N TRP A 182 9.08 8.21 1.37
CA TRP A 182 7.81 7.54 1.06
C TRP A 182 6.87 8.37 0.19
N LYS A 183 6.78 9.68 0.42
CA LYS A 183 5.95 10.61 -0.38
C LYS A 183 6.43 10.69 -1.82
N GLU A 184 7.70 11.02 -2.02
CA GLU A 184 8.34 11.09 -3.35
C GLU A 184 8.20 9.76 -4.11
N ARG A 185 8.22 8.62 -3.39
CA ARG A 185 8.07 7.30 -4.00
C ARG A 185 6.66 7.07 -4.55
N ILE A 186 5.62 7.45 -3.79
CA ILE A 186 4.24 7.34 -4.27
C ILE A 186 3.98 8.34 -5.41
N GLU A 187 4.51 9.56 -5.30
CA GLU A 187 4.43 10.57 -6.37
C GLU A 187 5.11 10.09 -7.66
N ALA A 188 6.29 9.46 -7.56
CA ALA A 188 6.98 8.91 -8.72
C ALA A 188 6.15 7.84 -9.45
N LEU A 189 5.47 6.96 -8.70
CA LEU A 189 4.55 5.95 -9.27
C LEU A 189 3.36 6.62 -9.96
N LYS A 190 2.77 7.63 -9.31
CA LYS A 190 1.70 8.47 -9.88
C LYS A 190 2.15 9.14 -11.18
N MET A 191 3.33 9.75 -11.21
CA MET A 191 3.86 10.43 -12.41
C MET A 191 4.21 9.46 -13.53
N ALA A 192 4.58 8.22 -13.20
CA ALA A 192 4.78 7.15 -14.19
C ALA A 192 3.47 6.58 -14.76
N GLY A 193 2.30 6.99 -14.23
CA GLY A 193 0.98 6.47 -14.60
C GLY A 193 0.60 5.16 -13.90
N ASP A 194 1.45 4.65 -13.01
CA ASP A 194 1.18 3.44 -12.21
C ASP A 194 0.37 3.77 -10.95
N TRP A 195 -0.90 4.12 -11.16
CA TRP A 195 -1.82 4.47 -10.07
C TRP A 195 -2.07 3.31 -9.11
N MET A 196 -2.15 2.08 -9.62
CA MET A 196 -2.39 0.90 -8.78
C MET A 196 -1.18 0.60 -7.91
N GLY A 197 0.04 0.72 -8.44
CA GLY A 197 1.26 0.59 -7.64
C GLY A 197 1.39 1.70 -6.59
N ALA A 198 1.02 2.94 -6.93
CA ALA A 198 1.00 4.07 -6.00
C ALA A 198 0.04 3.82 -4.83
N LEU A 199 -1.18 3.36 -5.15
CA LEU A 199 -2.22 3.04 -4.19
C LEU A 199 -1.86 1.83 -3.31
N ASP A 200 -1.38 0.73 -3.90
CA ASP A 200 -0.90 -0.46 -3.18
C ASP A 200 0.25 -0.13 -2.21
N MET A 201 1.20 0.73 -2.64
CA MET A 201 2.27 1.21 -1.78
C MET A 201 1.72 2.02 -0.60
N ALA A 202 0.78 2.94 -0.84
CA ALA A 202 0.18 3.73 0.23
C ALA A 202 -0.55 2.84 1.26
N MET A 203 -1.26 1.81 0.79
CA MET A 203 -1.96 0.84 1.65
C MET A 203 -0.99 0.00 2.49
N LYS A 204 0.05 -0.57 1.86
CA LYS A 204 1.08 -1.33 2.59
C LYS A 204 1.71 -0.51 3.70
N LEU A 205 2.00 0.76 3.43
CA LEU A 205 2.54 1.68 4.43
C LEU A 205 1.54 1.98 5.55
N TYR A 206 0.26 2.15 5.22
CA TYR A 206 -0.82 2.32 6.21
C TYR A 206 -0.97 1.11 7.15
N ASP A 207 -0.77 -0.09 6.61
CA ASP A 207 -0.77 -1.35 7.36
C ASP A 207 0.49 -1.57 8.23
N GLY A 208 1.48 -0.67 8.11
CA GLY A 208 2.73 -0.73 8.87
C GLY A 208 3.86 -1.48 8.17
N HIS A 209 3.72 -1.84 6.89
CA HIS A 209 4.80 -2.43 6.09
C HIS A 209 5.79 -1.35 5.65
N THR A 210 6.60 -0.85 6.57
CA THR A 210 7.52 0.29 6.37
C THR A 210 8.94 -0.10 5.93
N GLN A 211 9.16 -1.36 5.55
CA GLN A 211 10.48 -1.87 5.22
C GLN A 211 11.06 -1.18 3.97
N GLY A 212 12.31 -0.71 4.06
CA GLY A 212 13.01 -0.11 2.92
C GLY A 212 12.55 1.30 2.57
N VAL A 213 11.94 2.02 3.52
CA VAL A 213 11.37 3.34 3.31
C VAL A 213 11.96 4.35 4.30
N VAL A 214 12.08 5.60 3.85
CA VAL A 214 12.71 6.71 4.60
C VAL A 214 11.64 7.76 4.95
N ASP A 215 11.88 8.54 6.00
CA ASP A 215 11.05 9.66 6.47
C ASP A 215 9.65 9.29 6.97
N LEU A 216 9.53 8.09 7.55
CA LEU A 216 8.33 7.66 8.27
C LEU A 216 8.47 7.89 9.78
N PRO A 217 7.38 8.24 10.48
CA PRO A 217 7.34 8.20 11.95
C PRO A 217 7.65 6.80 12.50
N ARG A 218 8.07 6.70 13.77
CA ARG A 218 8.47 5.43 14.39
C ARG A 218 7.29 4.54 14.81
N THR A 219 6.16 5.15 15.18
CA THR A 219 4.97 4.44 15.67
C THR A 219 3.92 4.28 14.59
N VAL A 220 3.24 3.14 14.56
CA VAL A 220 2.19 2.83 13.58
C VAL A 220 1.08 3.88 13.55
N ASP A 221 0.64 4.38 14.71
CA ASP A 221 -0.45 5.37 14.75
C ASP A 221 -0.05 6.72 14.14
N SER A 222 1.19 7.17 14.39
CA SER A 222 1.73 8.36 13.75
C SER A 222 1.96 8.17 12.24
N ILE A 223 2.36 6.97 11.82
CA ILE A 223 2.44 6.61 10.39
C ILE A 223 1.06 6.72 9.75
N ARG A 224 0.03 6.11 10.35
CA ARG A 224 -1.35 6.20 9.87
C ARG A 224 -1.82 7.65 9.78
N GLY A 225 -1.59 8.44 10.83
CA GLY A 225 -1.94 9.87 10.83
C GLY A 225 -1.23 10.68 9.75
N ALA A 226 0.03 10.38 9.44
CA ALA A 226 0.79 11.07 8.40
C ALA A 226 0.41 10.67 6.97
N ILE A 227 0.07 9.39 6.75
CA ILE A 227 -0.26 8.83 5.44
C ILE A 227 -1.72 9.07 5.07
N MET A 228 -2.63 9.06 6.05
CA MET A 228 -4.08 9.16 5.82
C MET A 228 -4.48 10.31 4.89
N PRO A 229 -4.06 11.57 5.11
CA PRO A 229 -4.46 12.68 4.23
C PRO A 229 -4.00 12.48 2.79
N TYR A 230 -2.78 11.94 2.63
CA TYR A 230 -2.19 11.70 1.32
C TYR A 230 -2.86 10.54 0.60
N LEU A 231 -3.27 9.50 1.31
CA LEU A 231 -3.99 8.36 0.76
C LEU A 231 -5.37 8.79 0.23
N VAL A 232 -6.09 9.60 1.00
CA VAL A 232 -7.36 10.19 0.58
C VAL A 232 -7.19 11.05 -0.67
N GLU A 233 -6.19 11.93 -0.69
CA GLU A 233 -5.89 12.75 -1.87
C GLU A 233 -5.55 11.89 -3.09
N LEU A 234 -4.75 10.85 -2.91
CA LEU A 234 -4.35 9.92 -3.97
C LEU A 234 -5.56 9.20 -4.56
N LEU A 235 -6.48 8.72 -3.72
CA LEU A 235 -7.71 8.06 -4.15
C LEU A 235 -8.61 9.03 -4.95
N LEU A 236 -8.83 10.24 -4.44
CA LEU A 236 -9.66 11.24 -5.12
C LEU A 236 -9.03 11.70 -6.44
N SER A 237 -7.70 11.82 -6.48
CA SER A 237 -6.94 12.14 -7.69
C SER A 237 -7.02 11.00 -8.71
N TYR A 238 -6.99 9.75 -8.27
CA TYR A 238 -7.17 8.58 -9.13
C TYR A 238 -8.57 8.56 -9.76
N ILE A 239 -9.63 8.73 -8.95
CA ILE A 239 -11.01 8.79 -9.44
C ILE A 239 -11.17 9.92 -10.46
N GLY A 240 -10.66 11.12 -10.15
CA GLY A 240 -10.70 12.27 -11.05
C GLY A 240 -9.96 12.00 -12.37
N TYR A 241 -8.75 11.45 -12.30
CA TYR A 241 -7.94 11.11 -13.47
C TYR A 241 -8.66 10.10 -14.38
N VAL A 242 -9.23 9.04 -13.81
CA VAL A 242 -9.94 8.03 -14.61
C VAL A 242 -11.23 8.60 -15.18
N PHE A 243 -11.96 9.44 -14.46
CA PHE A 243 -13.18 10.07 -14.97
C PHE A 243 -12.89 11.02 -16.14
N GLU A 244 -11.80 11.78 -16.05
CA GLU A 244 -11.33 12.64 -17.14
C GLU A 244 -10.90 11.79 -18.35
N TYR A 245 -10.15 10.71 -18.11
CA TYR A 245 -9.76 9.77 -19.16
C TYR A 245 -10.97 9.13 -19.87
N ILE A 246 -11.96 8.64 -19.10
CA ILE A 246 -13.21 8.09 -19.64
C ILE A 246 -13.91 9.14 -20.50
N SER A 247 -14.05 10.37 -19.99
CA SER A 247 -14.71 11.45 -20.71
C SER A 247 -14.03 11.77 -22.05
N ILE A 248 -12.69 11.89 -22.06
CA ILE A 248 -11.91 12.16 -23.27
C ILE A 248 -11.96 10.99 -24.26
N ALA A 249 -11.81 9.76 -23.79
CA ALA A 249 -11.86 8.56 -24.63
C ALA A 249 -13.20 8.48 -25.37
N LEU A 250 -14.31 8.70 -24.66
CA LEU A 250 -15.65 8.70 -25.24
C LEU A 250 -15.89 9.85 -26.22
N SER A 251 -15.37 11.07 -25.95
CA SER A 251 -15.48 12.20 -26.89
C SER A 251 -14.78 11.93 -28.23
N ASN A 252 -13.69 11.15 -28.23
CA ASN A 252 -12.96 10.82 -29.45
C ASN A 252 -13.69 9.78 -30.33
N HIS A 253 -14.58 8.97 -29.75
CA HIS A 253 -15.36 7.98 -30.48
C HIS A 253 -16.61 8.58 -31.16
N THR A 254 -17.18 9.67 -30.62
CA THR A 254 -18.34 10.35 -31.22
C THR A 254 -18.00 11.20 -32.46
N GLY A 255 -16.71 11.43 -32.75
CA GLY A 255 -16.25 12.31 -33.84
C GLY A 255 -16.07 11.67 -35.22
N LYS A 256 -16.21 10.34 -35.37
CA LYS A 256 -16.09 9.65 -36.68
C LYS A 256 -17.45 9.16 -37.15
N GLY A 257 -18.25 10.08 -37.67
CA GLY A 257 -19.56 9.80 -38.27
C GLY A 257 -19.44 9.22 -39.68
N GLY A 258 -20.15 8.10 -39.92
CA GLY A 258 -20.45 7.61 -41.25
C GLY A 258 -20.94 6.16 -41.32
N ALA A 259 -22.20 5.89 -40.93
CA ALA A 259 -23.13 4.89 -41.50
C ALA A 259 -24.19 4.48 -40.46
N THR A 260 -25.47 4.62 -40.83
CA THR A 260 -26.63 4.73 -39.93
C THR A 260 -27.28 3.40 -39.50
N ASP A 261 -26.62 2.25 -39.66
CA ASP A 261 -27.23 0.93 -39.35
C ASP A 261 -26.40 0.07 -38.37
N GLY A 262 -25.17 0.49 -38.03
CA GLY A 262 -24.31 -0.14 -37.01
C GLY A 262 -24.25 0.65 -35.68
N LEU A 263 -25.01 1.74 -35.57
CA LEU A 263 -24.94 2.70 -34.45
C LEU A 263 -25.45 2.10 -33.13
N ILE A 264 -26.47 1.25 -33.16
CA ILE A 264 -27.12 0.75 -31.93
C ILE A 264 -26.20 -0.24 -31.18
N ASP A 265 -25.50 -1.11 -31.91
CA ASP A 265 -24.61 -2.11 -31.31
C ASP A 265 -23.26 -1.49 -30.89
N ALA A 266 -22.76 -0.51 -31.67
CA ALA A 266 -21.59 0.28 -31.31
C ALA A 266 -21.85 1.14 -30.07
N ASP A 267 -22.97 1.87 -30.01
CA ASP A 267 -23.34 2.69 -28.83
C ASP A 267 -23.57 1.81 -27.60
N ARG A 268 -24.22 0.65 -27.74
CA ARG A 268 -24.39 -0.29 -26.63
C ARG A 268 -23.04 -0.81 -26.12
N SER A 269 -22.12 -1.19 -27.01
CA SER A 269 -20.78 -1.65 -26.62
C SER A 269 -19.96 -0.57 -25.91
N LEU A 270 -20.08 0.70 -26.33
CA LEU A 270 -19.42 1.84 -25.71
C LEU A 270 -20.02 2.18 -24.34
N LEU A 271 -21.34 2.08 -24.18
CA LEU A 271 -22.02 2.23 -22.90
C LEU A 271 -21.63 1.13 -21.92
N THR A 272 -21.59 -0.14 -22.36
CA THR A 272 -21.15 -1.25 -21.51
C THR A 272 -19.69 -1.09 -21.10
N GLN A 273 -18.81 -0.68 -22.02
CA GLN A 273 -17.40 -0.42 -21.70
C GLN A 273 -17.25 0.74 -20.71
N ARG A 274 -18.05 1.80 -20.83
CA ARG A 274 -18.09 2.90 -19.87
C ARG A 274 -18.51 2.39 -18.49
N GLU A 275 -19.59 1.62 -18.42
CA GLU A 275 -20.12 1.07 -17.17
C GLU A 275 -19.10 0.19 -16.46
N GLU A 276 -18.39 -0.67 -17.20
CA GLU A 276 -17.32 -1.52 -16.66
C GLU A 276 -16.14 -0.72 -16.09
N GLN A 277 -15.72 0.36 -16.76
CA GLN A 277 -14.63 1.20 -16.25
C GLN A 277 -15.05 1.93 -14.97
N TYR A 278 -16.27 2.47 -14.91
CA TYR A 278 -16.79 3.06 -13.67
C TYR A 278 -16.94 2.03 -12.56
N ALA A 279 -17.42 0.81 -12.88
CA ALA A 279 -17.53 -0.27 -11.90
C ALA A 279 -16.17 -0.66 -11.33
N ARG A 280 -15.12 -0.72 -12.18
CA ARG A 280 -13.75 -1.03 -11.75
C ARG A 280 -13.19 0.05 -10.81
N VAL A 281 -13.34 1.33 -11.17
CA VAL A 281 -12.89 2.44 -10.31
C VAL A 281 -13.68 2.48 -9.00
N GLY A 282 -14.98 2.24 -9.07
CA GLY A 282 -15.84 2.12 -7.89
C GLY A 282 -15.37 0.99 -6.98
N GLY A 283 -15.03 -0.17 -7.55
CA GLY A 283 -14.57 -1.33 -6.78
C GLY A 283 -13.28 -1.05 -6.02
N VAL A 284 -12.32 -0.41 -6.69
CA VAL A 284 -11.08 0.07 -6.05
C VAL A 284 -11.42 1.09 -4.97
N ALA A 285 -12.27 2.09 -5.23
CA ALA A 285 -12.59 3.08 -4.21
C ALA A 285 -13.27 2.48 -2.96
N VAL A 286 -14.18 1.53 -3.14
CA VAL A 286 -14.86 0.83 -2.04
C VAL A 286 -13.86 -0.01 -1.24
N GLU A 287 -13.06 -0.85 -1.90
CA GLU A 287 -12.06 -1.69 -1.23
C GLU A 287 -11.08 -0.86 -0.39
N PHE A 288 -10.63 0.27 -0.94
CA PHE A 288 -9.73 1.18 -0.25
C PHE A 288 -10.38 1.86 0.97
N CYS A 289 -11.57 2.42 0.82
CA CYS A 289 -12.25 3.09 1.93
C CYS A 289 -12.65 2.13 3.04
N VAL A 290 -13.09 0.91 2.69
CA VAL A 290 -13.43 -0.15 3.65
C VAL A 290 -12.21 -0.56 4.45
N HIS A 291 -11.07 -0.78 3.79
CA HIS A 291 -9.84 -1.21 4.47
C HIS A 291 -9.29 -0.13 5.43
N ILE A 292 -9.45 1.14 5.09
CA ILE A 292 -9.00 2.27 5.92
C ILE A 292 -10.02 2.59 7.02
N GLY A 293 -11.27 2.13 6.89
CA GLY A 293 -12.37 2.42 7.81
C GLY A 293 -12.91 3.86 7.68
N ARG A 294 -12.81 4.47 6.49
CA ARG A 294 -13.28 5.84 6.22
C ARG A 294 -14.50 5.85 5.30
N ASN A 295 -15.59 5.35 5.86
CA ASN A 295 -16.91 5.29 5.21
C ASN A 295 -17.48 6.70 4.91
N ASP A 296 -17.12 7.70 5.72
CA ASP A 296 -17.46 9.10 5.51
C ASP A 296 -16.97 9.61 4.14
N ILE A 297 -15.72 9.30 3.77
CA ILE A 297 -15.16 9.73 2.48
C ILE A 297 -15.82 8.99 1.32
N LEU A 298 -16.13 7.70 1.53
CA LEU A 298 -16.80 6.86 0.54
C LEU A 298 -18.20 7.41 0.19
N PHE A 299 -19.00 7.76 1.19
CA PHE A 299 -20.38 8.20 0.99
C PHE A 299 -20.50 9.70 0.71
N ASP A 300 -19.69 10.55 1.33
CA ASP A 300 -19.82 12.00 1.14
C ASP A 300 -19.12 12.48 -0.13
N THR A 301 -17.90 11.99 -0.38
CA THR A 301 -17.04 12.53 -1.45
C THR A 301 -17.03 11.63 -2.68
N VAL A 302 -16.80 10.33 -2.51
CA VAL A 302 -16.69 9.40 -3.64
C VAL A 302 -18.04 9.24 -4.31
N PHE A 303 -19.10 8.89 -3.57
CA PHE A 303 -20.45 8.76 -4.13
C PHE A 303 -20.91 10.03 -4.85
N SER A 304 -20.70 11.22 -4.25
CA SER A 304 -21.02 12.50 -4.89
C SER A 304 -20.34 12.69 -6.25
N LYS A 305 -19.08 12.23 -6.42
CA LYS A 305 -18.39 12.24 -7.71
C LYS A 305 -19.04 11.29 -8.72
N PHE A 306 -19.44 10.09 -8.30
CA PHE A 306 -20.15 9.13 -9.17
C PHE A 306 -21.54 9.64 -9.58
N VAL A 307 -22.28 10.29 -8.68
CA VAL A 307 -23.56 10.94 -8.99
C VAL A 307 -23.37 12.05 -10.02
N ALA A 308 -22.36 12.91 -9.84
CA ALA A 308 -22.03 13.96 -10.81
C ALA A 308 -21.62 13.40 -12.19
N ALA A 309 -21.03 12.21 -12.23
CA ALA A 309 -20.67 11.49 -13.46
C ALA A 309 -21.82 10.63 -14.04
N GLN A 310 -23.06 10.78 -13.55
CA GLN A 310 -24.24 9.99 -13.96
C GLN A 310 -24.05 8.47 -13.81
N SER A 311 -23.14 8.04 -12.95
CA SER A 311 -22.77 6.64 -12.71
C SER A 311 -23.07 6.18 -11.28
N GLY A 312 -23.89 6.95 -10.55
CA GLY A 312 -24.29 6.63 -9.17
C GLY A 312 -24.93 5.24 -9.04
N GLY A 313 -25.76 4.83 -10.00
CA GLY A 313 -26.39 3.50 -10.03
C GLY A 313 -25.38 2.35 -10.12
N ILE A 314 -24.33 2.52 -10.94
CA ILE A 314 -23.26 1.53 -11.10
C ILE A 314 -22.46 1.41 -9.81
N PHE A 315 -22.21 2.54 -9.14
CA PHE A 315 -21.52 2.54 -7.85
C PHE A 315 -22.34 1.82 -6.76
N LEU A 316 -23.66 1.97 -6.75
CA LEU A 316 -24.54 1.23 -5.83
C LEU A 316 -24.48 -0.29 -6.07
N GLU A 317 -24.42 -0.72 -7.33
CA GLU A 317 -24.25 -2.14 -7.68
C GLU A 317 -22.90 -2.70 -7.23
N VAL A 318 -21.85 -1.88 -7.27
CA VAL A 318 -20.53 -2.25 -6.75
C VAL A 318 -20.51 -2.36 -5.22
N LEU A 319 -21.32 -1.57 -4.51
CA LEU A 319 -21.43 -1.65 -3.05
C LEU A 319 -22.12 -2.95 -2.58
N GLU A 320 -23.07 -3.46 -3.34
CA GLU A 320 -23.87 -4.67 -3.02
C GLU A 320 -23.02 -5.85 -2.49
N PRO A 321 -21.99 -6.36 -3.22
CA PRO A 321 -21.19 -7.49 -2.74
C PRO A 321 -20.39 -7.21 -1.45
N TYR A 322 -20.12 -5.95 -1.12
CA TYR A 322 -19.42 -5.59 0.12
C TYR A 322 -20.40 -5.50 1.30
N ILE A 323 -21.63 -5.07 1.05
CA ILE A 323 -22.72 -5.11 2.04
C ILE A 323 -23.05 -6.56 2.39
N LEU A 324 -23.21 -7.43 1.39
CA LEU A 324 -23.50 -8.87 1.60
C LEU A 324 -22.38 -9.64 2.30
N LYS A 325 -21.17 -9.07 2.40
CA LYS A 325 -20.03 -9.65 3.14
C LYS A 325 -19.89 -9.07 4.55
N ASP A 326 -20.87 -8.30 5.03
CA ASP A 326 -20.87 -7.60 6.32
C ASP A 326 -19.71 -6.60 6.49
N MET A 327 -19.07 -6.17 5.39
CA MET A 327 -17.95 -5.22 5.42
C MET A 327 -18.41 -3.76 5.49
N LEU A 328 -19.65 -3.50 5.10
CA LEU A 328 -20.31 -2.18 5.10
C LEU A 328 -21.61 -2.25 5.90
N GLY A 329 -21.50 -2.52 7.20
CA GLY A 329 -22.67 -2.68 8.09
C GLY A 329 -23.47 -1.39 8.36
N SER A 330 -22.89 -0.22 8.07
CA SER A 330 -23.50 1.10 8.31
C SER A 330 -23.54 1.93 7.03
N LEU A 331 -24.74 2.28 6.55
CA LEU A 331 -24.94 3.18 5.42
C LEU A 331 -25.66 4.46 5.88
N PRO A 332 -25.23 5.65 5.42
CA PRO A 332 -25.98 6.87 5.61
C PRO A 332 -27.38 6.77 4.96
N PRO A 333 -28.40 7.44 5.54
CA PRO A 333 -29.77 7.33 5.04
C PRO A 333 -29.92 7.82 3.59
N GLU A 334 -29.12 8.79 3.16
CA GLU A 334 -29.12 9.28 1.76
C GLU A 334 -28.72 8.16 0.78
N ILE A 335 -27.72 7.35 1.14
CA ILE A 335 -27.23 6.24 0.31
C ILE A 335 -28.25 5.12 0.28
N MET A 336 -28.88 4.83 1.42
CA MET A 336 -29.92 3.81 1.50
C MET A 336 -31.13 4.17 0.62
N GLN A 337 -31.57 5.43 0.64
CA GLN A 337 -32.65 5.91 -0.24
C GLN A 337 -32.27 5.75 -1.72
N ALA A 338 -31.07 6.20 -2.11
CA ALA A 338 -30.60 6.07 -3.48
C ALA A 338 -30.51 4.60 -3.94
N LEU A 339 -30.15 3.68 -3.05
CA LEU A 339 -30.12 2.25 -3.32
C LEU A 339 -31.53 1.70 -3.53
N VAL A 340 -32.51 2.02 -2.68
CA VAL A 340 -33.90 1.56 -2.88
C VAL A 340 -34.47 2.09 -4.19
N GLU A 341 -34.29 3.38 -4.48
CA GLU A 341 -34.78 4.00 -5.71
C GLU A 341 -34.18 3.37 -6.98
N HIS A 342 -32.86 3.16 -7.00
CA HIS A 342 -32.16 2.54 -8.15
C HIS A 342 -32.61 1.10 -8.41
N TYR A 343 -32.69 0.28 -7.36
CA TYR A 343 -33.07 -1.13 -7.50
C TYR A 343 -34.57 -1.31 -7.74
N SER A 344 -35.42 -0.42 -7.21
CA SER A 344 -36.85 -0.35 -7.52
C SER A 344 -37.08 -0.08 -9.00
N GLY A 345 -36.35 0.89 -9.58
CA GLY A 345 -36.41 1.20 -11.01
C GLY A 345 -36.00 0.03 -11.93
N LYS A 346 -35.12 -0.87 -11.46
CA LYS A 346 -34.71 -2.10 -12.18
C LYS A 346 -35.57 -3.33 -11.87
N GLY A 347 -36.47 -3.25 -10.89
CA GLY A 347 -37.28 -4.39 -10.42
C GLY A 347 -36.50 -5.41 -9.59
N TRP A 348 -35.34 -5.04 -9.02
CA TRP A 348 -34.46 -5.94 -8.26
C TRP A 348 -34.67 -5.81 -6.74
N LEU A 349 -35.93 -5.70 -6.31
CA LEU A 349 -36.32 -5.49 -4.92
C LEU A 349 -35.80 -6.58 -3.96
N GLN A 350 -35.69 -7.83 -4.42
CA GLN A 350 -35.15 -8.95 -3.63
C GLN A 350 -33.68 -8.73 -3.20
N ARG A 351 -32.88 -8.08 -4.05
CA ARG A 351 -31.47 -7.79 -3.74
C ARG A 351 -31.36 -6.73 -2.65
N VAL A 352 -32.27 -5.75 -2.65
CA VAL A 352 -32.38 -4.73 -1.60
C VAL A 352 -32.74 -5.36 -0.26
N GLU A 353 -33.70 -6.30 -0.23
CA GLU A 353 -34.02 -7.02 1.01
C GLU A 353 -32.80 -7.74 1.56
N GLN A 354 -32.06 -8.46 0.71
CA GLN A 354 -30.83 -9.15 1.12
C GLN A 354 -29.76 -8.19 1.65
N CYS A 355 -29.59 -7.01 1.06
CA CYS A 355 -28.69 -5.98 1.59
C CYS A 355 -29.10 -5.52 2.99
N ILE A 356 -30.39 -5.22 3.21
CA ILE A 356 -30.89 -4.74 4.50
C ILE A 356 -30.70 -5.80 5.61
N LEU A 357 -30.81 -7.09 5.28
CA LEU A 357 -30.59 -8.19 6.22
C LEU A 357 -29.15 -8.27 6.76
N HIS A 358 -28.16 -7.76 6.02
CA HIS A 358 -26.74 -7.78 6.40
C HIS A 358 -26.27 -6.46 7.03
N MET A 359 -27.19 -5.54 7.31
CA MET A 359 -26.87 -4.25 7.94
C MET A 359 -27.09 -4.29 9.46
N ASP A 360 -26.32 -3.49 10.18
CA ASP A 360 -26.48 -3.30 11.62
C ASP A 360 -27.59 -2.29 11.91
N ILE A 361 -28.66 -2.77 12.52
CA ILE A 361 -29.88 -2.01 12.84
C ILE A 361 -29.60 -0.84 13.78
N SER A 362 -28.55 -0.94 14.60
CA SER A 362 -28.11 0.12 15.51
C SER A 362 -27.59 1.36 14.76
N SER A 363 -27.13 1.17 13.53
CA SER A 363 -26.50 2.20 12.71
C SER A 363 -27.41 2.77 11.62
N LEU A 364 -28.60 2.18 11.43
CA LEU A 364 -29.57 2.59 10.42
C LEU A 364 -30.58 3.60 10.98
N ASP A 365 -31.05 4.51 10.13
CA ASP A 365 -32.25 5.29 10.44
C ASP A 365 -33.49 4.40 10.31
N PHE A 366 -33.89 3.80 11.42
CA PHE A 366 -35.04 2.91 11.51
C PHE A 366 -36.31 3.49 10.88
N ASN A 367 -36.60 4.78 11.10
CA ASN A 367 -37.85 5.38 10.63
C ASN A 367 -37.86 5.55 9.11
N GLN A 368 -36.73 5.98 8.53
CA GLN A 368 -36.62 6.16 7.09
C GLN A 368 -36.63 4.80 6.36
N VAL A 369 -35.90 3.81 6.86
CA VAL A 369 -35.84 2.48 6.24
C VAL A 369 -37.20 1.78 6.30
N VAL A 370 -37.94 1.88 7.41
CA VAL A 370 -39.30 1.31 7.51
C VAL A 370 -40.26 1.96 6.51
N ARG A 371 -40.18 3.28 6.30
CA ARG A 371 -40.99 3.98 5.29
C ARG A 371 -40.67 3.49 3.89
N LEU A 372 -39.39 3.41 3.53
CA LEU A 372 -38.93 2.90 2.24
C LEU A 372 -39.38 1.45 2.01
N CYS A 373 -39.27 0.59 3.02
CA CYS A 373 -39.71 -0.80 2.95
C CYS A 373 -41.23 -0.92 2.75
N ARG A 374 -42.04 -0.08 3.43
CA ARG A 374 -43.50 -0.05 3.25
C ARG A 374 -43.89 0.43 1.85
N GLU A 375 -43.26 1.50 1.37
CA GLU A 375 -43.55 2.09 0.05
C GLU A 375 -43.25 1.11 -1.09
N HIS A 376 -42.21 0.29 -0.94
CA HIS A 376 -41.75 -0.66 -1.96
C HIS A 376 -42.19 -2.11 -1.74
N GLY A 377 -42.97 -2.39 -0.68
CA GLY A 377 -43.47 -3.74 -0.37
C GLY A 377 -42.39 -4.75 0.06
N LEU A 378 -41.32 -4.29 0.69
CA LEU A 378 -40.19 -5.11 1.16
C LEU A 378 -40.49 -5.75 2.53
N TYR A 379 -41.45 -6.67 2.57
CA TYR A 379 -41.94 -7.26 3.82
C TYR A 379 -40.90 -8.13 4.55
N GLY A 380 -39.97 -8.77 3.82
CA GLY A 380 -38.92 -9.59 4.43
C GLY A 380 -37.94 -8.74 5.25
N ALA A 381 -37.51 -7.61 4.67
CA ALA A 381 -36.68 -6.63 5.36
C ALA A 381 -37.43 -5.96 6.53
N LEU A 382 -38.73 -5.68 6.36
CA LEU A 382 -39.56 -5.09 7.41
C LEU A 382 -39.69 -6.01 8.63
N ILE A 383 -39.94 -7.31 8.42
CA ILE A 383 -39.96 -8.31 9.51
C ILE A 383 -38.61 -8.33 10.24
N TYR A 384 -37.50 -8.33 9.51
CA TYR A 384 -36.16 -8.34 10.11
C TYR A 384 -35.92 -7.10 10.99
N LEU A 385 -36.22 -5.90 10.47
CA LEU A 385 -36.04 -4.65 11.21
C LEU A 385 -36.84 -4.60 12.51
N PHE A 386 -38.12 -4.99 12.48
CA PHE A 386 -38.96 -4.96 13.69
C PHE A 386 -38.59 -6.06 14.69
N ASN A 387 -38.25 -7.27 14.21
CA ASN A 387 -37.86 -8.38 15.06
C ASN A 387 -36.52 -8.15 15.75
N GLN A 388 -35.52 -7.64 15.04
CA GLN A 388 -34.17 -7.46 15.58
C GLN A 388 -33.96 -6.05 16.17
N GLY A 389 -34.64 -5.02 15.66
CA GLY A 389 -34.48 -3.63 16.11
C GLY A 389 -35.32 -3.26 17.33
N LEU A 390 -36.59 -3.71 17.36
CA LEU A 390 -37.54 -3.37 18.42
C LEU A 390 -38.02 -4.59 19.23
N ASN A 391 -37.59 -5.80 18.84
CA ASN A 391 -38.10 -7.06 19.39
C ASN A 391 -39.64 -7.15 19.33
N ASP A 392 -40.22 -6.53 18.31
CA ASP A 392 -41.66 -6.42 18.10
C ASP A 392 -42.10 -7.33 16.95
N PHE A 393 -42.64 -8.49 17.34
CA PHE A 393 -43.15 -9.49 16.40
C PHE A 393 -44.58 -9.22 15.94
N ARG A 394 -45.27 -8.26 16.56
CA ARG A 394 -46.71 -8.02 16.33
C ARG A 394 -46.94 -7.06 15.17
N THR A 395 -46.20 -5.96 15.13
CA THR A 395 -46.35 -4.92 14.10
C THR A 395 -46.12 -5.44 12.67
N PRO A 396 -45.12 -6.30 12.38
CA PRO A 396 -44.95 -6.89 11.05
C PRO A 396 -46.10 -7.80 10.62
N LEU A 397 -46.69 -8.54 11.56
CA LEU A 397 -47.82 -9.43 11.28
C LEU A 397 -49.09 -8.63 10.97
N GLU A 398 -49.35 -7.55 11.71
CA GLU A 398 -50.49 -6.66 11.45
C GLU A 398 -50.39 -5.99 10.07
N GLU A 399 -49.18 -5.57 9.68
CA GLU A 399 -48.90 -5.03 8.34
C GLU A 399 -49.14 -6.07 7.23
N LEU A 400 -48.61 -7.30 7.38
CA LEU A 400 -48.85 -8.39 6.41
C LEU A 400 -50.34 -8.71 6.29
N LEU A 401 -51.07 -8.73 7.40
CA LEU A 401 -52.49 -9.01 7.43
C LEU A 401 -53.30 -7.91 6.72
N SER A 402 -52.91 -6.64 6.88
CA SER A 402 -53.52 -5.51 6.17
C SER A 402 -53.35 -5.62 4.65
N VAL A 403 -52.19 -6.10 4.20
CA VAL A 403 -51.88 -6.29 2.77
C VAL A 403 -52.70 -7.43 2.18
N ILE A 404 -52.84 -8.54 2.91
CA ILE A 404 -53.69 -9.67 2.50
C ILE A 404 -55.17 -9.24 2.42
N GLN A 405 -55.64 -8.45 3.39
CA GLN A 405 -57.00 -7.91 3.38
C GLN A 405 -57.25 -6.94 2.20
N ASN A 406 -56.23 -6.16 1.81
CA ASN A 406 -56.31 -5.26 0.67
C ASN A 406 -56.20 -5.99 -0.68
N ALA A 407 -55.39 -7.05 -0.76
CA ALA A 407 -55.29 -7.92 -1.93
C ALA A 407 -56.60 -8.69 -2.19
N THR A 408 -57.18 -9.27 -1.13
CA THR A 408 -58.49 -9.95 -1.22
C THR A 408 -59.64 -9.02 -1.60
N ARG A 409 -59.56 -7.73 -1.22
CA ARG A 409 -60.50 -6.69 -1.69
C ARG A 409 -60.29 -6.33 -3.16
N LYS A 410 -59.04 -6.27 -3.64
CA LYS A 410 -58.70 -5.96 -5.05
C LYS A 410 -59.11 -7.08 -6.00
N ASP A 411 -58.90 -8.33 -5.60
CA ASP A 411 -59.31 -9.52 -6.37
C ASP A 411 -60.83 -9.70 -6.42
N ALA A 412 -61.54 -9.27 -5.37
CA ALA A 412 -63.00 -9.17 -5.43
C ALA A 412 -63.41 -8.12 -6.48
N THR A 413 -62.84 -6.91 -6.47
CA THR A 413 -63.22 -5.87 -7.44
C THR A 413 -62.89 -6.16 -8.90
N SER A 414 -61.89 -6.99 -9.21
CA SER A 414 -61.56 -7.43 -10.59
C SER A 414 -62.46 -8.57 -11.08
N THR A 415 -63.05 -9.36 -10.18
CA THR A 415 -64.07 -10.35 -10.56
C THR A 415 -65.44 -9.69 -10.82
N TRP A 416 -65.78 -8.60 -10.13
CA TRP A 416 -67.04 -7.87 -10.38
C TRP A 416 -67.05 -7.02 -11.67
N SER A 417 -65.91 -6.76 -12.32
CA SER A 417 -65.88 -5.97 -13.57
C SER A 417 -66.13 -6.80 -14.84
N THR A 418 -66.16 -8.14 -14.76
CA THR A 418 -66.29 -9.01 -15.94
C THR A 418 -67.68 -9.64 -16.11
N GLU A 419 -68.59 -9.52 -15.13
CA GLU A 419 -69.94 -10.11 -15.18
C GLU A 419 -71.10 -9.12 -15.44
N CYS A 420 -70.83 -7.85 -15.74
CA CYS A 420 -71.90 -6.87 -16.04
C CYS A 420 -72.00 -6.40 -17.51
N LEU A 421 -71.54 -7.19 -18.48
CA LEU A 421 -71.59 -6.77 -19.90
C LEU A 421 -72.13 -7.76 -20.93
N PHE A 422 -72.79 -8.86 -20.55
CA PHE A 422 -73.57 -9.62 -21.54
C PHE A 422 -74.93 -10.11 -20.99
N ILE A 423 -75.96 -9.45 -21.54
CA ILE A 423 -77.38 -9.82 -21.74
C ILE A 423 -78.30 -9.72 -20.52
#